data_AF-A0A227J0C5-F1
#
_entry.id   AF-A0A227J0C5-F1
#
_cell.length_a   1.000
_cell.length_b   1.000
_cell.length_c   1.000
_cell.angle_alpha   90.00
_cell.angle_beta   90.00
_cell.angle_gamma   90.00
#
_symmetry.space_group_name_H-M   'P 1'
#
loop_
_entity.id
_entity.type
_entity.pdbx_description
1 polymer ?
#
loop_
_entity_poly.entity_id
_entity_poly.type
_entity_poly.pdbx_seq_one_letter_code
_entity_poly.pdbx_strand_id
1 'polypeptide(L)'
;KKLGEDEDFATRLNIKIANRELYPADFISVLQMQLDEPTTPKEWAVIERSSGGYFFGKLVAFQDGDKLYQTDIQTVLNKKLDDAETLRHEIDS
;
A
#
# COMPACT_ATOMS: atom_id res chain seq x y z
N LYS A 1 -26.61 -24.02 25.23
CA LYS A 1 -26.67 -24.40 23.80
C LYS A 1 -25.23 -24.36 23.28
N LYS A 2 -24.58 -25.52 23.08
CA LYS A 2 -23.26 -25.59 22.44
C LYS A 2 -23.48 -25.26 20.96
N LEU A 3 -22.82 -24.23 20.47
CA LEU A 3 -22.80 -23.90 19.04
C LEU A 3 -21.84 -24.89 18.37
N GLY A 4 -22.25 -25.43 17.22
CA GLY A 4 -21.47 -26.42 16.47
C GLY A 4 -20.22 -25.79 15.87
N GLU A 5 -19.23 -26.63 15.55
CA GLU A 5 -17.90 -26.22 15.07
C GLU A 5 -17.89 -25.57 13.67
N ASP A 6 -19.06 -25.44 13.04
CA ASP A 6 -19.24 -24.90 11.68
C ASP A 6 -20.05 -23.58 11.64
N GLU A 7 -19.93 -22.72 12.66
CA GLU A 7 -20.30 -21.32 12.47
C GLU A 7 -19.17 -20.62 11.72
N ASP A 8 -19.28 -20.52 10.39
CA ASP A 8 -18.50 -19.58 9.59
C ASP A 8 -18.74 -18.17 10.15
N PHE A 9 -17.87 -17.75 11.06
CA PHE A 9 -17.90 -16.40 11.58
C PHE A 9 -17.58 -15.44 10.43
N ALA A 10 -18.61 -14.79 9.91
CA ALA A 10 -18.46 -13.80 8.86
C ALA A 10 -17.58 -12.64 9.37
N THR A 11 -16.31 -12.62 8.98
CA THR A 11 -15.39 -11.53 9.31
C THR A 11 -15.76 -10.29 8.50
N ARG A 12 -16.06 -9.19 9.21
CA ARG A 12 -16.29 -7.88 8.59
C ARG A 12 -14.99 -7.08 8.59
N LEU A 13 -14.59 -6.62 7.41
CA LEU A 13 -13.44 -5.74 7.21
C LEU A 13 -13.92 -4.30 7.08
N ASN A 14 -13.22 -3.38 7.74
CA ASN A 14 -13.42 -1.93 7.60
C ASN A 14 -12.18 -1.34 6.93
N ILE A 15 -12.31 -0.94 5.67
CA ILE A 15 -11.19 -0.51 4.83
C ILE A 15 -11.26 1.01 4.67
N LYS A 16 -10.18 1.70 5.01
CA LYS A 16 -10.08 3.16 4.86
C LYS A 16 -9.90 3.53 3.39
N ILE A 17 -10.71 4.47 2.89
CA ILE A 17 -10.55 5.02 1.56
C ILE A 17 -9.58 6.20 1.61
N ALA A 18 -8.52 6.16 0.79
CA ALA A 18 -7.52 7.22 0.73
C ALA A 18 -7.94 8.38 -0.20
N ASN A 19 -8.76 8.13 -1.22
CA ASN A 19 -9.13 9.13 -2.22
C ASN A 19 -10.54 9.71 -1.97
N ARG A 20 -10.60 10.77 -1.15
CA ARG A 20 -11.86 11.45 -0.78
C ARG A 20 -12.50 12.26 -1.91
N GLU A 21 -11.73 12.66 -2.92
CA GLU A 21 -12.26 13.44 -4.04
C GLU A 21 -13.19 12.60 -4.93
N LEU A 22 -12.92 11.29 -5.00
CA LEU A 22 -13.74 10.34 -5.74
C LEU A 22 -14.83 9.67 -4.87
N TYR A 23 -14.62 9.62 -3.55
CA TYR A 23 -15.53 8.92 -2.63
C TYR A 23 -15.81 9.77 -1.37
N PRO A 24 -17.09 10.09 -1.07
CA PRO A 24 -17.42 10.91 0.09
C PRO A 24 -17.23 10.20 1.44
N ALA A 25 -17.11 8.88 1.46
CA ALA A 25 -16.97 8.08 2.67
C ALA A 25 -15.50 7.81 3.03
N ASP A 26 -15.18 7.84 4.32
CA ASP A 26 -13.84 7.54 4.83
C ASP A 26 -13.51 6.05 4.89
N PHE A 27 -14.54 5.23 4.96
CA PHE A 27 -14.42 3.79 5.12
C PHE A 27 -15.49 3.07 4.31
N ILE A 28 -15.15 1.86 3.85
CA ILE A 28 -16.11 0.86 3.38
C ILE A 28 -16.10 -0.35 4.32
N SER A 29 -17.25 -0.99 4.46
CA SER A 29 -17.39 -2.23 5.22
C SER A 29 -17.77 -3.37 4.27
N VAL A 30 -16.95 -4.41 4.21
CA VAL A 30 -17.17 -5.60 3.37
C VAL A 30 -17.03 -6.87 4.19
N LEU A 31 -17.71 -7.94 3.80
CA LEU A 31 -17.48 -9.25 4.41
C LEU A 31 -16.30 -9.92 3.71
N GLN A 32 -15.41 -10.57 4.46
CA GLN A 32 -14.21 -11.19 3.92
C GLN A 32 -14.54 -12.23 2.83
N MET A 33 -15.63 -13.00 2.99
CA MET A 33 -16.10 -13.97 1.99
C MET A 33 -16.57 -13.34 0.66
N GLN A 34 -16.71 -12.01 0.59
CA GLN A 34 -17.03 -11.29 -0.65
C GLN A 34 -15.77 -10.83 -1.40
N LEU A 35 -14.58 -11.08 -0.84
CA LEU A 35 -13.31 -10.72 -1.43
C LEU A 35 -12.63 -11.97 -1.98
N ASP A 36 -11.87 -11.78 -3.06
CA ASP A 36 -10.93 -12.79 -3.52
C ASP A 36 -9.78 -12.99 -2.51
N GLU A 37 -9.12 -14.13 -2.59
CA GLU A 37 -7.94 -14.43 -1.79
C GLU A 37 -6.87 -13.34 -1.94
N PRO A 38 -6.28 -12.83 -0.84
CA PRO A 38 -5.25 -11.81 -0.90
C PRO A 38 -4.04 -12.26 -1.73
N THR A 39 -3.56 -11.38 -2.61
CA THR A 39 -2.35 -11.59 -3.40
C THR A 39 -1.36 -10.44 -3.20
N THR A 40 -0.10 -10.64 -3.61
CA THR A 40 0.95 -9.61 -3.60
C THR A 40 1.30 -9.23 -5.04
N PRO A 41 0.64 -8.25 -5.65
CA PRO A 41 0.90 -7.91 -7.05
C PRO A 41 2.18 -7.09 -7.18
N LYS A 42 3.02 -7.42 -8.17
CA LYS A 42 4.38 -6.87 -8.33
C LYS A 42 4.46 -5.35 -8.50
N GLU A 43 3.40 -4.71 -8.97
CA GLU A 43 3.39 -3.28 -9.31
C GLU A 43 2.88 -2.37 -8.18
N TRP A 44 2.50 -2.93 -7.04
CA TRP A 44 1.97 -2.16 -5.91
C TRP A 44 3.08 -1.76 -4.95
N ALA A 45 3.12 -0.47 -4.64
CA ALA A 45 3.91 0.06 -3.53
C ALA A 45 3.10 -0.04 -2.24
N VAL A 46 3.79 -0.45 -1.18
CA VAL A 46 3.28 -0.45 0.19
C VAL A 46 4.10 0.54 1.00
N ILE A 47 3.45 1.58 1.51
CA ILE A 47 4.10 2.60 2.35
C ILE A 47 3.55 2.46 3.76
N GLU A 48 4.40 1.98 4.66
CA GLU A 48 4.10 1.96 6.09
C GLU A 48 4.15 3.37 6.67
N ARG A 49 3.22 3.66 7.57
CA ARG A 49 3.16 4.94 8.27
C ARG A 49 3.28 4.70 9.76
N SER A 50 3.95 5.62 10.46
CA SER A 50 4.04 5.62 11.93
C SER A 50 2.67 5.62 12.62
N SER A 51 1.62 6.10 11.95
CA SER A 51 0.23 6.01 12.41
C SER A 51 -0.76 5.94 11.25
N GLY A 52 -1.88 5.27 11.46
CA GLY A 52 -2.99 5.21 10.49
C GLY A 52 -2.90 4.12 9.44
N GLY A 53 -1.99 3.14 9.61
CA GLY A 53 -1.89 1.94 8.78
C GLY A 53 -1.03 2.12 7.53
N TYR A 54 -1.22 1.22 6.56
CA TYR A 54 -0.46 1.17 5.31
C TYR A 54 -1.17 1.93 4.19
N PHE A 55 -0.40 2.58 3.31
CA PHE A 55 -0.89 3.01 2.00
C PHE A 55 -0.50 2.00 0.94
N PHE A 56 -1.48 1.62 0.14
CA PHE A 56 -1.30 0.78 -1.04
C PHE A 56 -1.59 1.62 -2.27
N GLY A 57 -0.68 1.64 -3.23
CA GLY A 57 -0.90 2.34 -4.49
C GLY A 57 -0.04 1.81 -5.63
N LYS A 58 -0.47 2.07 -6.86
CA LYS A 58 0.39 1.91 -8.03
C LYS A 58 1.20 3.19 -8.25
N LEU A 59 2.49 3.04 -8.52
CA LEU A 59 3.34 4.15 -8.89
C LEU A 59 3.03 4.57 -10.33
N VAL A 60 2.65 5.83 -10.53
CA VAL A 60 2.29 6.39 -11.84
C VAL A 60 3.39 7.29 -12.43
N ALA A 61 4.24 7.85 -11.58
CA ALA A 61 5.41 8.62 -11.95
C ALA A 61 6.38 8.73 -10.77
N PHE A 62 7.63 9.07 -11.06
CA PHE A 62 8.64 9.43 -10.07
C PHE A 62 9.21 10.81 -10.39
N GLN A 63 9.34 11.68 -9.39
CA GLN A 63 9.86 13.04 -9.56
C GLN A 63 11.18 13.23 -8.81
N ASP A 64 12.20 13.70 -9.52
CA ASP A 64 13.56 13.97 -9.04
C ASP A 64 13.92 15.43 -9.33
N GLY A 65 13.64 16.32 -8.37
CA GLY A 65 13.68 17.76 -8.61
C GLY A 65 12.71 18.15 -9.73
N ASP A 66 13.26 18.72 -10.81
CA ASP A 66 12.49 19.13 -11.99
C ASP A 66 12.29 18.00 -13.02
N LYS A 67 12.91 16.82 -12.83
CA LYS A 67 12.78 15.69 -13.75
C LYS A 67 11.61 14.79 -13.34
N LEU A 68 10.71 14.54 -14.29
CA LEU A 68 9.60 13.60 -14.14
C LEU A 68 9.85 12.33 -14.97
N TYR A 69 9.79 11.18 -14.32
CA TYR A 69 9.91 9.86 -14.93
C TYR A 69 8.53 9.19 -14.94
N GLN A 70 7.99 8.91 -16.13
CA GLN A 70 6.72 8.21 -16.30
C GLN A 70 6.89 6.78 -16.83
N THR A 71 8.10 6.43 -17.29
CA THR A 71 8.50 5.07 -17.69
C THR A 71 9.65 4.59 -16.83
N ASP A 72 9.87 3.27 -16.80
CA ASP A 72 10.97 2.62 -16.06
C ASP A 72 11.03 3.04 -14.58
N ILE A 73 9.87 3.40 -14.01
CA ILE A 73 9.73 3.98 -12.67
C ILE A 73 10.41 3.11 -11.62
N GLN A 74 10.25 1.79 -11.71
CA GLN A 74 10.86 0.83 -10.77
C GLN A 74 12.40 0.88 -10.83
N THR A 75 12.98 0.95 -12.02
CA THR A 75 14.44 1.04 -12.20
C THR A 75 14.98 2.34 -11.61
N VAL A 76 14.29 3.47 -11.87
CA VAL A 76 14.67 4.77 -11.32
C VAL A 76 14.54 4.78 -9.80
N LEU A 77 13.42 4.27 -9.27
CA LEU A 77 13.18 4.18 -7.84
C LEU A 77 14.26 3.38 -7.12
N ASN A 78 14.57 2.17 -7.61
CA ASN A 78 15.59 1.32 -7.00
C ASN A 78 16.95 2.01 -6.97
N LYS A 79 17.35 2.62 -8.09
CA LYS A 79 18.59 3.39 -8.14
C LYS A 79 18.62 4.52 -7.11
N LYS A 80 17.53 5.27 -6.97
CA LYS A 80 17.45 6.39 -6.02
C LYS A 80 17.47 5.95 -4.56
N LEU A 81 16.91 4.77 -4.26
CA LEU A 81 17.01 4.16 -2.94
C LEU A 81 18.46 3.74 -2.64
N ASP A 82 19.14 3.11 -3.59
CA ASP A 82 20.55 2.71 -3.45
C ASP A 82 21.47 3.94 -3.27
N ASP A 83 21.23 5.01 -4.04
CA ASP A 83 21.96 6.28 -3.90
C ASP A 83 21.77 6.88 -2.49
N ALA A 84 20.54 6.86 -1.97
CA ALA A 84 20.22 7.37 -0.63
C ALA A 84 20.84 6.51 0.50
N GLU A 85 20.85 5.18 0.32
CA GLU A 85 21.50 4.23 1.23
C GLU A 85 23.00 4.51 1.31
N THR A 86 23.65 4.68 0.17
CA THR A 86 25.09 4.99 0.07
C THR A 86 25.41 6.30 0.78
N LEU A 87 24.63 7.36 0.51
CA LEU A 87 24.81 8.66 1.15
C LEU A 87 24.66 8.57 2.69
N ARG A 88 23.71 7.78 3.18
CA ARG A 88 23.54 7.58 4.63
C ARG A 88 24.78 6.93 5.23
N HIS A 89 25.32 5.90 4.59
CA HIS A 89 26.55 5.24 5.06
C HIS A 89 27.76 6.19 5.11
N GLU A 90 27.88 7.11 4.14
CA GLU A 90 28.96 8.12 4.14
C GLU A 90 28.83 9.14 5.28
N ILE A 91 27.61 9.46 5.73
CA ILE A 91 27.35 10.40 6.83
C ILE A 91 27.63 9.76 8.20
N ASP A 92 27.30 8.47 8.34
CA ASP A 92 27.45 7.73 9.61
C ASP A 92 28.90 7.21 9.84
N SER A 93 29.79 7.34 8.85
CA SER A 93 31.21 6.92 8.91
C SER A 93 32.13 8.07 9.31
#